data_AF-A0AB36H6G0-F1
#
_entry.id   AF-A0AB36H6G0-F1
#
_cell.length_a   1.000
_cell.length_b   1.000
_cell.length_c   1.000
_cell.angle_alpha   90.00
_cell.angle_beta   90.00
_cell.angle_gamma   90.00
#
_symmetry.space_group_name_H-M   'P 1'
#
loop_
_entity.id
_entity.type
_entity.pdbx_description
1 polymer ?
#
loop_
_entity_poly.entity_id
_entity_poly.type
_entity_poly.pdbx_seq_one_letter_code
_entity_poly.pdbx_strand_id
1 'polypeptide(L)'
;MLSVLAGEMSIAEAARREKVSEQSIGRWKADLLEAGKTALAAGRSGPPTREEQLEAQVEELTQALGEAAVELRVWKKSAEGRLGPSRTSR
;
A
#
# COMPACT_ATOMS: atom_id res chain seq x y z
N MET A 1 26.47 -2.98 13.85
CA MET A 1 26.14 -3.59 12.55
C MET A 1 26.24 -2.59 11.40
N LEU A 2 25.48 -1.49 11.39
CA LEU A 2 25.51 -0.51 10.30
C LEU A 2 26.90 0.12 10.07
N SER A 3 27.61 0.51 11.14
CA SER A 3 28.99 1.00 11.02
C SER A 3 29.99 -0.03 10.45
N VAL A 4 29.71 -1.33 10.60
CA VAL A 4 30.53 -2.39 9.96
C VAL A 4 30.26 -2.48 8.46
N LEU A 5 29.02 -2.22 8.05
CA LEU A 5 28.64 -2.14 6.64
C LEU A 5 29.15 -0.85 5.98
N ALA A 6 29.12 0.26 6.71
CA ALA A 6 29.66 1.54 6.29
C ALA A 6 31.20 1.58 6.27
N GLY A 7 31.87 0.58 6.84
CA GLY A 7 33.34 0.50 6.93
C GLY A 7 33.95 1.36 8.03
N GLU A 8 33.13 2.03 8.84
CA GLU A 8 33.53 2.86 9.98
C GLU A 8 34.03 2.05 11.18
N MET A 9 33.65 0.76 11.26
CA MET A 9 34.05 -0.15 12.33
C MET A 9 34.42 -1.51 11.73
N SER A 10 35.56 -2.06 12.14
CA SER A 10 35.96 -3.40 11.70
C SER A 10 35.11 -4.50 12.36
N ILE A 11 35.09 -5.68 11.72
CA ILE A 11 34.44 -6.88 12.26
C ILE A 11 35.03 -7.24 13.64
N ALA A 12 36.35 -7.12 13.79
CA ALA A 12 37.07 -7.41 15.02
C ALA A 12 36.70 -6.45 16.16
N GLU A 13 36.58 -5.15 15.88
CA GLU A 13 36.12 -4.16 16.86
C GLU A 13 34.67 -4.40 17.28
N ALA A 14 33.80 -4.72 16.32
CA ALA A 14 32.41 -5.05 16.59
C ALA A 14 32.28 -6.30 17.47
N ALA A 15 33.03 -7.36 17.16
CA ALA A 15 33.06 -8.61 17.93
C ALA A 15 33.48 -8.37 19.40
N ARG A 16 34.52 -7.57 19.62
CA ARG A 16 34.97 -7.21 20.98
C ARG A 16 33.94 -6.40 21.75
N ARG A 17 33.34 -5.39 21.11
CA ARG A 17 32.32 -4.51 21.73
C ARG A 17 31.08 -5.29 22.14
N GLU A 18 30.61 -6.17 21.26
CA GLU A 18 29.38 -6.93 21.44
C GLU A 18 29.59 -8.30 22.12
N LYS A 19 30.84 -8.64 22.47
CA LYS A 19 31.23 -9.91 23.12
C LYS A 19 30.78 -11.16 22.36
N VAL A 20 30.84 -11.10 21.04
CA VAL A 20 30.52 -12.22 20.13
C VAL A 20 31.73 -12.54 19.26
N SER A 21 31.69 -13.68 18.57
CA SER A 21 32.79 -14.05 17.66
C SER A 21 32.80 -13.17 16.39
N GLU A 22 33.98 -12.95 15.82
CA GLU A 22 34.12 -12.30 14.50
C GLU A 22 33.37 -13.07 13.41
N GLN A 23 33.31 -14.40 13.53
CA GLN A 23 32.56 -15.26 12.62
C GLN A 23 31.04 -14.96 12.68
N SER A 24 30.48 -14.72 13.86
CA SER A 24 29.08 -14.34 14.03
C SER A 24 28.77 -13.00 13.35
N ILE A 25 29.62 -11.99 13.58
CA ILE A 25 29.50 -10.69 12.92
C ILE A 25 29.63 -10.82 11.39
N GLY A 26 30.59 -11.61 10.92
CA GLY A 26 30.80 -11.89 9.50
C GLY A 26 29.59 -12.58 8.86
N ARG A 27 28.99 -13.54 9.55
CA ARG A 27 27.75 -14.20 9.12
C ARG A 27 26.61 -13.20 8.98
N TRP A 28 26.34 -12.38 10.00
CA TRP A 28 25.30 -11.36 9.93
C TRP A 28 25.52 -10.37 8.80
N LYS A 29 26.78 -10.01 8.50
CA LYS A 29 27.12 -9.14 7.38
C LYS A 29 26.74 -9.79 6.05
N ALA A 30 27.08 -11.05 5.86
CA ALA A 30 26.72 -11.80 4.66
C ALA A 30 25.20 -11.92 4.52
N ASP A 31 24.50 -12.36 5.59
CA ASP A 31 23.05 -12.56 5.57
C ASP A 31 22.29 -11.26 5.25
N LEU A 32 22.72 -10.13 5.83
CA LEU A 32 22.11 -8.84 5.58
C LEU A 32 22.33 -8.35 4.14
N LEU A 33 23.54 -8.53 3.59
CA LEU A 33 23.83 -8.15 2.20
C LEU A 33 23.05 -9.01 1.20
N GLU A 34 22.93 -10.32 1.44
CA GLU A 34 22.16 -11.21 0.59
C GLU A 34 20.65 -10.91 0.67
N ALA A 35 20.12 -10.69 1.86
CA ALA A 35 18.73 -10.28 2.04
C ALA A 35 18.45 -8.92 1.37
N GLY A 36 19.37 -7.96 1.49
CA GLY A 36 19.26 -6.64 0.86
C GLY A 36 19.27 -6.72 -0.66
N LYS A 37 20.17 -7.51 -1.26
CA LYS A 37 20.19 -7.76 -2.72
C LYS A 37 18.89 -8.42 -3.17
N THR A 38 18.42 -9.41 -2.42
CA THR A 38 17.17 -10.13 -2.73
C THR A 38 15.98 -9.18 -2.71
N ALA A 39 15.86 -8.34 -1.69
CA ALA A 39 14.79 -7.34 -1.58
C ALA A 39 14.84 -6.31 -2.72
N LEU A 40 16.04 -5.84 -3.09
CA LEU A 40 16.22 -4.90 -4.20
C LEU A 40 15.89 -5.53 -5.56
N ALA A 41 16.27 -6.79 -5.78
CA ALA A 41 15.96 -7.51 -7.01
C ALA A 41 14.48 -7.85 -7.13
N ALA A 42 13.82 -8.15 -6.02
CA ALA A 42 12.38 -8.40 -5.97
C ALA A 42 11.57 -7.10 -6.20
N GLY A 43 12.13 -5.93 -5.84
CA GLY A 43 11.48 -4.64 -5.98
C GLY A 43 10.37 -4.46 -4.93
N ARG A 44 9.39 -3.58 -5.19
CA ARG A 44 8.14 -3.54 -4.39
C ARG A 44 7.27 -4.74 -4.75
N SER A 45 7.77 -5.94 -4.57
CA SER A 45 7.00 -7.17 -4.74
C SER A 45 6.51 -7.62 -3.37
N GLY A 46 5.35 -7.11 -3.00
CA GLY A 46 4.56 -7.58 -1.88
C GLY A 46 3.08 -7.45 -2.24
N PRO A 47 2.18 -8.11 -1.49
CA PRO A 47 0.77 -7.78 -1.57
C PRO A 47 0.59 -6.26 -1.39
N PRO A 48 -0.40 -5.63 -2.05
CA PRO A 48 -0.63 -4.21 -1.88
C PRO A 48 -0.78 -3.91 -0.39
N THR A 49 -0.19 -2.80 0.04
CA THR A 49 -0.33 -2.36 1.41
C THR A 49 -1.80 -2.16 1.75
N ARG A 50 -2.14 -2.18 3.04
CA ARG A 50 -3.52 -1.87 3.47
C ARG A 50 -4.00 -0.52 2.93
N GLU A 51 -3.09 0.44 2.80
CA GLU A 51 -3.38 1.77 2.26
C GLU A 51 -3.72 1.70 0.76
N GLU A 52 -2.90 1.02 -0.04
CA GLU A 52 -3.17 0.79 -1.48
C GLU A 52 -4.50 0.04 -1.71
N GLN A 53 -4.83 -0.94 -0.84
CA GLN A 53 -6.11 -1.64 -0.89
C GLN A 53 -7.30 -0.73 -0.54
N LEU A 54 -7.11 0.21 0.37
CA LEU A 54 -8.15 1.17 0.75
C LEU A 54 -8.36 2.21 -0.36
N GLU A 55 -7.28 2.69 -0.99
CA GLU A 55 -7.37 3.59 -2.13
C GLU A 55 -8.15 2.96 -3.29
N ALA A 56 -7.85 1.69 -3.63
CA ALA A 56 -8.59 0.95 -4.64
C ALA A 56 -10.08 0.81 -4.30
N GLN A 57 -10.42 0.52 -3.04
CA GLN A 57 -11.81 0.44 -2.58
C GLN A 57 -12.52 1.80 -2.64
N VAL A 58 -11.83 2.89 -2.31
CA VAL A 58 -12.39 4.24 -2.41
C VAL A 58 -12.71 4.59 -3.86
N GLU A 59 -11.82 4.26 -4.79
CA GLU A 59 -12.04 4.47 -6.22
C GLU A 59 -13.26 3.68 -6.73
N GLU A 60 -13.33 2.38 -6.41
CA GLU A 60 -14.45 1.51 -6.77
C GLU A 60 -15.79 2.03 -6.21
N LEU A 61 -15.83 2.37 -4.93
CA LEU A 61 -17.04 2.89 -4.29
C LEU A 61 -17.44 4.26 -4.83
N THR A 62 -16.48 5.10 -5.19
CA THR A 62 -16.74 6.41 -5.79
C THR A 62 -17.38 6.26 -7.15
N GLN A 63 -16.89 5.32 -7.97
CA GLN A 63 -17.49 5.02 -9.27
C GLN A 63 -18.93 4.51 -9.11
N ALA A 64 -19.15 3.51 -8.26
CA ALA A 64 -20.49 2.93 -8.05
C ALA A 64 -21.49 3.97 -7.53
N LEU A 65 -21.05 4.86 -6.62
CA LEU A 65 -21.87 5.97 -6.14
C LEU A 65 -22.24 6.95 -7.27
N GLY A 66 -21.28 7.25 -8.15
CA GLY A 66 -21.51 8.08 -9.32
C GLY A 66 -22.55 7.49 -10.27
N GLU A 67 -22.46 6.19 -10.56
CA GLU A 67 -23.42 5.46 -11.38
C GLU A 67 -24.83 5.49 -10.77
N ALA A 68 -24.96 5.17 -9.48
CA ALA A 68 -26.24 5.22 -8.78
C ALA A 68 -26.85 6.65 -8.76
N ALA A 69 -26.02 7.69 -8.60
CA ALA A 69 -26.48 9.08 -8.65
C ALA A 69 -27.04 9.46 -10.02
N VAL A 70 -26.45 8.95 -11.10
CA VAL A 70 -26.95 9.13 -12.48
C VAL A 70 -28.29 8.42 -12.65
N GLU A 71 -28.41 7.15 -12.23
CA GLU A 71 -29.66 6.39 -12.31
C GLU A 71 -30.81 7.08 -11.55
N LEU A 72 -30.54 7.57 -10.33
CA LEU A 72 -31.51 8.32 -9.54
C LEU A 72 -31.98 9.58 -10.26
N ARG A 73 -31.08 10.31 -10.93
CA ARG A 73 -31.45 11.52 -11.68
C ARG A 73 -32.32 11.17 -12.89
N VAL A 74 -31.98 10.11 -13.62
CA VAL A 74 -32.77 9.62 -14.76
C VAL A 74 -34.16 9.19 -14.31
N TRP A 75 -34.25 8.45 -13.20
CA TRP A 75 -35.53 8.00 -12.67
C TRP A 75 -36.41 9.16 -12.22
N LYS A 76 -35.87 10.14 -11.48
CA LYS A 76 -36.61 11.35 -11.05
C LYS A 76 -37.17 12.12 -12.25
N LYS A 77 -36.33 12.40 -13.25
CA LYS A 77 -36.76 13.09 -14.48
C LYS A 77 -37.85 12.32 -15.23
N SER A 78 -37.74 10.98 -15.27
CA SER A 78 -38.73 10.12 -15.92
C SER A 78 -40.05 10.04 -15.12
N ALA A 79 -39.99 10.10 -13.79
CA ALA A 79 -41.18 10.14 -12.93
C ALA A 79 -41.93 11.47 -13.08
N GLU A 80 -41.22 12.61 -13.11
CA GLU A 80 -41.79 13.93 -13.37
C GLU A 80 -42.49 14.00 -14.74
N GLY A 81 -41.91 13.39 -15.78
CA GLY A 81 -42.53 13.32 -17.11
C GLY A 81 -43.80 12.46 -17.19
N ARG A 82 -44.02 11.53 -16.25
CA ARG A 82 -45.24 10.69 -16.17
C ARG A 82 -46.36 11.33 -15.37
N LEU A 83 -46.06 12.32 -14.53
CA LEU A 83 -47.03 13.13 -13.80
C LEU A 83 -47.40 14.33 -14.68
N GLY A 84 -48.18 14.12 -15.74
CA GLY A 84 -48.78 15.23 -16.52
C GLY A 84 -49.55 16.19 -15.61
N PRO A 85 -49.74 17.47 -16.00
CA PRO A 85 -50.31 18.49 -15.12
C PRO A 85 -51.58 17.99 -14.45
N SER A 86 -51.55 17.96 -13.11
CA SER A 86 -52.64 17.47 -12.28
C SER A 86 -53.93 18.17 -12.70
N ARG A 87 -54.90 17.42 -13.25
CA ARG A 87 -56.27 17.91 -13.44
C ARG A 87 -56.82 18.20 -12.06
N THR A 88 -56.75 19.46 -11.63
CA THR A 88 -57.51 19.93 -10.48
C THR A 88 -58.98 19.88 -10.89
N SER A 89 -59.78 19.13 -10.14
CA SER A 89 -61.22 19.00 -10.40
C SER A 89 -61.90 20.34 -10.11
N ARG A 90 -62.81 20.75 -11.00
CA ARG A 90 -63.69 21.91 -10.86
C ARG A 90 -64.84 21.59 -9.90
#